data_AF-A0A3D0T9A9-F1
#
_entry.id   AF-A0A3D0T9A9-F1
#
_cell.length_a   1.000
_cell.length_b   1.000
_cell.length_c   1.000
_cell.angle_alpha   90.00
_cell.angle_beta   90.00
_cell.angle_gamma   90.00
#
_symmetry.space_group_name_H-M   'P 1'
#
loop_
_entity.id
_entity.type
_entity.pdbx_description
1 polymer ?
#
loop_
_entity_poly.entity_id
_entity_poly.type
_entity_poly.pdbx_seq_one_letter_code
_entity_poly.pdbx_strand_id
1 'polypeptide(L)'
;MNSKYKVLITTSGLGQRLGELTQYTNKSLIRVGKKPILSYIIEAYPKDTEFVITVGYFADQIKDFIKIVYPYLKVIFVLVDKYQGPGTSLGYSMLQAKKYLQCPFIFHCNDTIVSEDIPPPYENWNGGIKGDSSASYSTFSLSKDKVGFINDKGALDFDYIHIGLVGIKDYESFWYSLESLYLGSIYKDPSDISLNDCKVINLMIGQGKDFVVKEFTSWLDTGNADGLNKARQKLADGFYNLDKPGESIFIFPKLVIKFYFDKELVEKKIKRAKVLKGLVPDIEKSIGNFFMYKYVEGALYSETVTVSDFEKFLNWCKENLWIKKNILPDKKFRDLCGNFYIDKTKQRVQKFLEITKAEDKEEIINGDKVPSVVMMLKEIDFEWLSAGIQSLMHGDLILENIIKTKNSYQLLDWRQDFGGNLEVGDMYYDLANLNKNFTLKHELVDKGHFFVEKKSKDTKCDILESHNLIECQQVLWRFIQKEGLDLKKVKVITALKWLSMSPLHPTPLNFNLFLYYFGRLNLYRALQESR
;
A
#
# COMPACT_ATOMS: atom_id res chain seq x y z
N MET A 1 32.45 20.76 -22.14
CA MET A 1 31.56 21.41 -21.15
C MET A 1 30.25 20.64 -21.16
N ASN A 2 29.91 19.89 -20.10
CA ASN A 2 28.60 19.22 -20.04
C ASN A 2 27.52 20.29 -19.98
N SER A 3 26.72 20.43 -21.04
CA SER A 3 25.56 21.32 -20.99
C SER A 3 24.64 20.84 -19.86
N LYS A 4 24.43 21.68 -18.86
CA LYS A 4 23.58 21.37 -17.71
C LYS A 4 22.14 21.26 -18.21
N TYR A 5 21.58 20.05 -18.21
CA TYR A 5 20.18 19.79 -18.54
C TYR A 5 19.35 19.54 -17.28
N LYS A 6 18.04 19.56 -17.43
CA LYS A 6 17.07 19.24 -16.36
C LYS A 6 16.14 18.12 -16.78
N VAL A 7 15.43 17.53 -15.83
CA VAL A 7 14.39 16.52 -16.09
C VAL A 7 13.03 17.05 -15.65
N LEU A 8 12.06 17.06 -16.56
CA LEU A 8 10.66 17.36 -16.31
C LEU A 8 9.89 16.06 -16.05
N ILE A 9 9.26 15.96 -14.89
CA ILE A 9 8.32 14.87 -14.55
C ILE A 9 6.97 15.49 -14.23
N THR A 10 5.90 15.00 -14.86
CA THR A 10 4.56 15.55 -14.65
C THR A 10 3.72 14.64 -13.76
N THR A 11 3.50 15.03 -12.50
CA THR A 11 2.72 14.25 -11.50
C THR A 11 1.41 14.93 -11.10
N SER A 12 0.93 15.90 -11.88
CA SER A 12 -0.24 16.73 -11.57
C SER A 12 -1.59 16.03 -11.75
N GLY A 13 -1.67 15.06 -12.66
CA GLY A 13 -2.92 14.43 -13.08
C GLY A 13 -3.50 13.43 -12.07
N LEU A 14 -4.81 13.17 -12.21
CA LEU A 14 -5.59 12.30 -11.33
C LEU A 14 -5.22 10.82 -11.42
N GLY A 15 -4.80 10.33 -12.60
CA GLY A 15 -4.52 8.90 -12.81
C GLY A 15 -5.75 8.01 -12.88
N GLN A 16 -6.89 8.55 -13.34
CA GLN A 16 -8.21 7.88 -13.36
C GLN A 16 -8.23 6.46 -13.92
N ARG A 17 -7.33 6.12 -14.86
CA ARG A 17 -7.19 4.77 -15.45
C ARG A 17 -6.79 3.68 -14.44
N LEU A 18 -6.29 4.08 -13.27
CA LEU A 18 -5.89 3.18 -12.18
C LEU A 18 -6.99 3.03 -11.11
N GLY A 19 -8.16 3.64 -11.31
CA GLY A 19 -9.32 3.49 -10.44
C GLY A 19 -9.02 3.79 -8.96
N GLU A 20 -9.45 2.88 -8.08
CA GLU A 20 -9.38 3.01 -6.63
C GLU A 20 -7.95 3.22 -6.09
N LEU A 21 -6.92 2.76 -6.81
CA LEU A 21 -5.51 2.96 -6.40
C LEU A 21 -5.12 4.44 -6.30
N THR A 22 -5.80 5.30 -7.06
CA THR A 22 -5.53 6.74 -7.09
C THR A 22 -6.47 7.56 -6.20
N GLN A 23 -7.39 6.91 -5.47
CA GLN A 23 -8.32 7.61 -4.57
C GLN A 23 -7.61 8.26 -3.38
N TYR A 24 -6.52 7.64 -2.91
CA TYR A 24 -5.81 8.05 -1.70
C TYR A 24 -4.33 8.38 -1.94
N THR A 25 -3.78 7.98 -3.09
CA THR A 25 -2.35 8.07 -3.38
C THR A 25 -2.13 8.65 -4.77
N ASN A 26 -1.16 9.55 -4.93
CA ASN A 26 -0.76 10.02 -6.26
C ASN A 26 -0.30 8.83 -7.13
N LYS A 27 -0.66 8.79 -8.42
CA LYS A 27 -0.33 7.64 -9.29
C LYS A 27 1.17 7.29 -9.31
N SER A 28 2.06 8.29 -9.21
CA SER A 28 3.51 8.04 -9.19
C SER A 28 4.03 7.47 -7.88
N LEU A 29 3.21 7.46 -6.82
CA LEU A 29 3.53 6.87 -5.53
C LEU A 29 2.94 5.47 -5.36
N ILE A 30 2.25 4.94 -6.38
CA ILE A 30 1.81 3.55 -6.38
C ILE A 30 3.03 2.64 -6.36
N ARG A 31 2.97 1.64 -5.47
CA ARG A 31 4.04 0.66 -5.27
C ARG A 31 4.13 -0.33 -6.43
N VAL A 32 5.35 -0.54 -6.90
CA VAL A 32 5.74 -1.60 -7.85
C VAL A 32 6.96 -2.30 -7.27
N GLY A 33 6.82 -3.57 -6.87
CA GLY A 33 7.83 -4.28 -6.09
C GLY A 33 8.08 -3.58 -4.74
N LYS A 34 9.34 -3.19 -4.50
CA LYS A 34 9.77 -2.58 -3.24
C LYS A 34 9.52 -1.07 -3.15
N LYS A 35 9.41 -0.37 -4.27
CA LYS A 35 9.46 1.10 -4.32
C LYS A 35 8.25 1.69 -5.06
N PRO A 36 7.94 2.98 -4.87
CA PRO A 36 6.96 3.65 -5.72
C PRO A 36 7.53 3.90 -7.13
N ILE A 37 6.66 4.01 -8.13
CA ILE A 37 7.00 4.30 -9.53
C ILE A 37 7.99 5.46 -9.65
N LEU A 38 7.74 6.57 -8.94
CA LEU A 38 8.57 7.77 -8.96
C LEU A 38 10.03 7.50 -8.55
N SER A 39 10.28 6.50 -7.71
CA SER A 39 11.66 6.15 -7.31
C SER A 39 12.43 5.52 -8.45
N TYR A 40 11.81 4.61 -9.22
CA TYR A 40 12.46 4.02 -10.39
C TYR A 40 12.82 5.08 -11.43
N ILE A 41 11.93 6.06 -11.63
CA ILE A 41 12.15 7.19 -12.54
C ILE A 41 13.32 8.07 -12.08
N ILE A 42 13.33 8.47 -10.80
CA ILE A 42 14.36 9.36 -10.26
C ILE A 42 15.73 8.67 -10.20
N GLU A 43 15.76 7.41 -9.80
CA GLU A 43 16.99 6.62 -9.66
C GLU A 43 17.61 6.25 -11.02
N ALA A 44 16.88 6.38 -12.14
CA ALA A 44 17.40 6.21 -13.49
C ALA A 44 18.31 7.36 -13.97
N TYR A 45 18.46 8.42 -13.16
CA TYR A 45 19.31 9.57 -13.47
C TYR A 45 20.46 9.74 -12.46
N PRO A 46 21.55 10.42 -12.86
CA PRO A 46 22.62 10.82 -11.94
C PRO A 46 22.12 11.60 -10.73
N LYS A 47 22.74 11.41 -9.56
CA LYS A 47 22.30 12.01 -8.30
C LYS A 47 22.34 13.55 -8.25
N ASP A 48 23.11 14.18 -9.13
CA ASP A 48 23.24 15.64 -9.26
C ASP A 48 22.23 16.25 -10.25
N THR A 49 21.37 15.43 -10.86
CA THR A 49 20.30 15.86 -11.77
C THR A 49 19.36 16.83 -11.08
N GLU A 50 19.04 17.94 -11.77
CA GLU A 50 18.02 18.89 -11.34
C GLU A 50 16.67 18.50 -11.94
N PHE A 51 15.67 18.30 -11.08
CA PHE A 51 14.32 17.93 -11.48
C PHE A 51 13.36 19.12 -11.40
N VAL A 52 12.47 19.21 -12.37
CA VAL A 52 11.29 20.06 -12.33
C VAL A 52 10.07 19.15 -12.31
N ILE A 53 9.36 19.11 -11.18
CA ILE A 53 8.21 18.22 -10.99
C ILE A 53 6.94 19.05 -10.94
N THR A 54 6.04 18.82 -11.90
CA THR A 54 4.74 19.48 -11.88
C THR A 54 3.80 18.71 -10.98
N VAL A 55 3.15 19.41 -10.05
CA VAL A 55 2.35 18.83 -8.98
C VAL A 55 0.96 19.47 -8.98
N GLY A 56 -0.06 18.69 -8.67
CA GLY A 56 -1.46 19.11 -8.68
C GLY A 56 -2.24 18.23 -7.71
N TYR A 57 -2.91 17.21 -8.23
CA TYR A 57 -3.55 16.20 -7.40
C TYR A 57 -2.54 15.54 -6.45
N PHE A 58 -2.83 15.58 -5.15
CA PHE A 58 -1.92 15.12 -4.08
C PHE A 58 -0.51 15.72 -4.13
N ALA A 59 -0.39 17.00 -4.49
CA ALA A 59 0.89 17.71 -4.56
C ALA A 59 1.75 17.56 -3.29
N ASP A 60 1.14 17.60 -2.10
CA ASP A 60 1.86 17.47 -0.84
C ASP A 60 2.47 16.07 -0.66
N GLN A 61 1.80 15.01 -1.12
CA GLN A 61 2.36 13.65 -1.03
C GLN A 61 3.66 13.54 -1.84
N ILE A 62 3.69 14.10 -3.05
CA ILE A 62 4.89 14.12 -3.90
C ILE A 62 6.00 14.94 -3.25
N LYS A 63 5.69 16.15 -2.77
CA LYS A 63 6.68 17.01 -2.10
C LYS A 63 7.26 16.34 -0.87
N ASP A 64 6.42 15.77 -0.02
CA ASP A 64 6.84 15.15 1.24
C ASP A 64 7.63 13.86 0.99
N PHE A 65 7.22 13.05 0.01
CA PHE A 65 7.95 11.86 -0.41
C PHE A 65 9.37 12.19 -0.90
N ILE A 66 9.52 13.20 -1.76
CA ILE A 66 10.85 13.62 -2.24
C ILE A 66 11.69 14.16 -1.07
N LYS A 67 11.12 14.98 -0.19
CA LYS A 67 11.85 15.54 0.97
C LYS A 67 12.27 14.46 1.97
N ILE A 68 11.50 13.39 2.13
CA ILE A 68 11.82 12.32 3.09
C ILE A 68 12.83 11.33 2.49
N VAL A 69 12.65 10.90 1.24
CA VAL A 69 13.47 9.85 0.59
C VAL A 69 14.70 10.40 -0.12
N TYR A 70 14.56 11.54 -0.79
CA TYR A 70 15.59 12.13 -1.64
C TYR A 70 15.96 13.58 -1.23
N PRO A 71 16.32 13.82 0.05
CA PRO A 71 16.57 15.18 0.54
C PRO A 71 17.78 15.87 -0.12
N TYR A 72 18.63 15.11 -0.81
CA TYR A 72 19.82 15.61 -1.50
C TYR A 72 19.54 16.08 -2.93
N LEU A 73 18.36 15.77 -3.50
CA LEU A 73 18.03 16.16 -4.87
C LEU A 73 17.65 17.63 -4.96
N LYS A 74 18.07 18.26 -6.04
CA LYS A 74 17.63 19.61 -6.42
C LYS A 74 16.32 19.50 -7.19
N VAL A 75 15.22 19.82 -6.53
CA VAL A 75 13.88 19.69 -7.13
C VAL A 75 13.12 21.01 -7.06
N ILE A 76 12.60 21.43 -8.21
CA ILE A 76 11.66 22.55 -8.32
C ILE A 76 10.26 21.98 -8.47
N PHE A 77 9.38 22.27 -7.52
CA PHE A 77 7.97 21.89 -7.61
C PHE A 77 7.16 23.01 -8.27
N VAL A 78 6.40 22.66 -9.30
CA VAL A 78 5.57 23.60 -10.05
C VAL A 78 4.11 23.24 -9.82
N LEU A 79 3.35 24.11 -9.16
CA LEU A 79 1.92 23.88 -8.96
C LEU A 79 1.17 24.05 -10.28
N VAL A 80 0.40 23.04 -10.66
CA VAL A 80 -0.57 23.10 -11.75
C VAL A 80 -1.92 23.40 -11.11
N ASP A 81 -2.45 24.59 -11.40
CA ASP A 81 -3.72 25.11 -10.89
C ASP A 81 -4.93 24.33 -11.42
N LYS A 82 -4.84 23.80 -12.65
CA LYS A 82 -5.90 23.02 -13.30
C LYS A 82 -5.38 21.66 -13.75
N TYR A 83 -5.83 20.61 -13.05
CA TYR A 83 -5.50 19.21 -13.38
C TYR A 83 -6.75 18.34 -13.63
N GLN A 84 -7.94 18.95 -13.62
CA GLN A 84 -9.21 18.34 -13.99
C GLN A 84 -10.08 19.34 -14.78
N GLY A 85 -10.85 18.82 -15.75
CA GLY A 85 -11.84 19.59 -16.49
C GLY A 85 -11.31 20.23 -17.78
N PRO A 86 -12.14 21.06 -18.43
CA PRO A 86 -11.78 21.76 -19.67
C PRO A 86 -10.48 22.56 -19.55
N GLY A 87 -9.63 22.45 -20.57
CA GLY A 87 -8.37 23.21 -20.67
C GLY A 87 -7.24 22.64 -19.81
N THR A 88 -7.42 21.44 -19.27
CA THR A 88 -6.37 20.67 -18.59
C THR A 88 -5.78 19.65 -19.55
N SER A 89 -4.45 19.51 -19.56
CA SER A 89 -3.76 18.56 -20.42
C SER A 89 -2.34 18.31 -19.93
N LEU A 90 -1.67 17.31 -20.50
CA LEU A 90 -0.25 17.08 -20.26
C LEU A 90 0.56 18.29 -20.72
N GLY A 91 0.25 18.82 -21.91
CA GLY A 91 0.87 20.04 -22.43
C GLY A 91 0.65 21.26 -21.52
N TYR A 92 -0.54 21.44 -20.95
CA TYR A 92 -0.77 22.51 -19.97
C TYR A 92 0.13 22.35 -18.74
N SER A 93 0.24 21.13 -18.22
CA SER A 93 1.13 20.84 -17.09
C SER A 93 2.60 21.17 -17.44
N MET A 94 3.05 20.84 -18.65
CA MET A 94 4.39 21.20 -19.14
C MET A 94 4.57 22.73 -19.25
N LEU A 95 3.57 23.46 -19.75
CA LEU A 95 3.63 24.93 -19.87
C LEU A 95 3.88 25.62 -18.54
N GLN A 96 3.27 25.15 -17.45
CA GLN A 96 3.50 25.71 -16.12
C GLN A 96 4.99 25.63 -15.70
N ALA A 97 5.73 24.64 -16.21
CA ALA A 97 7.14 24.45 -15.93
C ALA A 97 8.08 25.28 -16.81
N LYS A 98 7.58 25.92 -17.90
CA LYS A 98 8.38 26.62 -18.92
C LYS A 98 9.49 27.48 -18.31
N LYS A 99 9.13 28.39 -17.39
CA LYS A 99 10.08 29.36 -16.82
C LYS A 99 11.28 28.73 -16.08
N TYR A 100 11.18 27.46 -15.67
CA TYR A 100 12.25 26.74 -14.98
C TYR A 100 13.09 25.85 -15.90
N LEU A 101 12.67 25.69 -17.15
CA LEU A 101 13.23 24.81 -18.19
C LEU A 101 13.69 25.63 -19.40
N GLN A 102 14.40 26.73 -19.15
CA GLN A 102 15.06 27.55 -20.17
C GLN A 102 16.48 27.00 -20.46
N CYS A 103 16.54 25.70 -20.75
CA CYS A 103 17.74 24.93 -21.08
C CYS A 103 17.32 23.62 -21.76
N PRO A 104 18.24 22.87 -22.40
CA PRO A 104 17.96 21.50 -22.80
C PRO A 104 17.40 20.68 -21.63
N PHE A 105 16.39 19.86 -21.88
CA PHE A 105 15.74 19.07 -20.84
C PHE A 105 15.24 17.73 -21.37
N ILE A 106 14.97 16.81 -20.45
CA ILE A 106 14.32 15.53 -20.76
C ILE A 106 12.91 15.59 -20.18
N PHE A 107 11.89 15.30 -20.98
CA PHE A 107 10.56 14.97 -20.47
C PHE A 107 10.51 13.47 -20.18
N HIS A 108 10.13 13.11 -18.95
CA HIS A 108 9.93 11.73 -18.53
C HIS A 108 8.52 11.59 -17.95
N CYS A 109 7.68 10.83 -18.63
CA CYS A 109 6.33 10.54 -18.18
C CYS A 109 6.37 9.77 -16.86
N ASN A 110 5.47 10.12 -15.95
CA ASN A 110 5.54 9.68 -14.55
C ASN A 110 5.02 8.26 -14.30
N ASP A 111 4.80 7.51 -15.37
CA ASP A 111 4.36 6.11 -15.41
C ASP A 111 5.23 5.24 -16.34
N THR A 112 6.37 5.76 -16.79
CA THR A 112 7.33 5.06 -17.65
C THR A 112 8.52 4.59 -16.81
N ILE A 113 8.76 3.28 -16.77
CA ILE A 113 9.97 2.72 -16.14
C ILE A 113 10.80 2.03 -17.22
N VAL A 114 12.07 2.41 -17.31
CA VAL A 114 13.07 1.83 -18.20
C VAL A 114 14.26 1.31 -17.38
N SER A 115 15.03 0.39 -17.93
CA SER A 115 16.23 -0.17 -17.26
C SER A 115 17.54 0.34 -17.82
N GLU A 116 17.50 0.91 -19.02
CA GLU A 116 18.65 1.36 -19.78
C GLU A 116 19.04 2.79 -19.41
N ASP A 117 20.32 3.13 -19.65
CA ASP A 117 20.83 4.48 -19.44
C ASP A 117 20.11 5.50 -20.35
N ILE A 118 19.64 6.58 -19.73
CA ILE A 118 18.93 7.66 -20.42
C ILE A 118 19.96 8.69 -20.90
N PRO A 119 20.12 8.91 -22.23
CA PRO A 119 21.13 9.83 -22.74
C PRO A 119 20.75 11.29 -22.46
N PRO A 120 21.73 12.18 -22.21
CA PRO A 120 21.49 13.61 -22.15
C PRO A 120 20.90 14.15 -23.47
N PRO A 121 20.16 15.28 -23.45
CA PRO A 121 19.55 15.87 -24.64
C PRO A 121 20.56 16.74 -25.43
N TYR A 122 21.65 16.13 -25.92
CA TYR A 122 22.63 16.82 -26.79
C TYR A 122 22.10 17.06 -28.22
N GLU A 123 21.06 16.33 -28.59
CA GLU A 123 20.19 16.44 -29.76
C GLU A 123 18.76 16.15 -29.33
N ASN A 124 17.76 16.51 -30.14
CA ASN A 124 16.40 16.06 -29.83
C ASN A 124 16.31 14.57 -30.13
N TRP A 125 15.74 13.83 -29.20
CA TRP A 125 15.52 12.40 -29.38
C TRP A 125 14.17 12.00 -28.81
N ASN A 126 13.55 11.00 -29.42
CA ASN A 126 12.31 10.40 -28.94
C ASN A 126 12.57 8.94 -28.54
N GLY A 127 12.23 8.59 -27.32
CA GLY A 127 12.28 7.21 -26.84
C GLY A 127 11.24 6.35 -27.55
N GLY A 128 11.68 5.23 -28.10
CA GLY A 128 10.82 4.27 -28.78
C GLY A 128 11.14 2.83 -28.39
N ILE A 129 10.11 1.99 -28.38
CA ILE A 129 10.26 0.53 -28.26
C ILE A 129 9.53 -0.15 -29.41
N LYS A 130 10.11 -1.22 -29.95
CA LYS A 130 9.44 -2.08 -30.92
C LYS A 130 8.38 -2.92 -30.20
N GLY A 131 7.18 -3.01 -30.75
CA GLY A 131 6.12 -3.81 -30.17
C GLY A 131 4.97 -4.04 -31.13
N ASP A 132 4.09 -4.99 -30.78
CA ASP A 132 3.12 -5.54 -31.73
C ASP A 132 1.73 -4.88 -31.66
N SER A 133 1.52 -3.90 -30.77
CA SER A 133 0.20 -3.28 -30.61
C SER A 133 0.28 -1.78 -30.30
N SER A 134 -0.39 -0.99 -31.14
CA SER A 134 -0.58 0.46 -31.00
C SER A 134 -1.89 0.84 -30.30
N ALA A 135 -2.75 -0.12 -29.94
CA ALA A 135 -4.12 0.15 -29.51
C ALA A 135 -4.20 1.12 -28.32
N SER A 136 -3.21 1.08 -27.43
CA SER A 136 -3.16 1.89 -26.22
C SER A 136 -2.16 3.06 -26.26
N TYR A 137 -1.35 3.18 -27.32
CA TYR A 137 -0.17 4.04 -27.31
C TYR A 137 0.00 4.82 -28.62
N SER A 138 0.57 6.01 -28.54
CA SER A 138 1.05 6.74 -29.72
C SER A 138 2.25 6.01 -30.31
N THR A 139 2.39 6.09 -31.63
CA THR A 139 3.43 5.35 -32.37
C THR A 139 4.07 6.24 -33.42
N PHE A 140 5.22 5.85 -33.96
CA PHE A 140 5.87 6.60 -35.02
C PHE A 140 6.65 5.67 -35.96
N SER A 141 6.82 6.13 -37.19
CA SER A 141 7.71 5.51 -38.17
C SER A 141 8.93 6.39 -38.42
N LEU A 142 10.00 5.77 -38.91
CA LEU A 142 11.19 6.48 -39.30
C LEU A 142 11.06 7.04 -40.73
N SER A 143 11.54 8.25 -40.93
CA SER A 143 11.73 8.87 -42.24
C SER A 143 13.16 9.36 -42.34
N LYS A 144 13.94 8.79 -43.28
CA LYS A 144 15.38 9.07 -43.43
C LYS A 144 16.15 8.94 -42.11
N ASP A 145 15.94 7.83 -41.41
CA ASP A 145 16.56 7.49 -40.11
C ASP A 145 16.25 8.46 -38.95
N LYS A 146 15.20 9.28 -39.10
CA LYS A 146 14.71 10.20 -38.07
C LYS A 146 13.27 9.90 -37.72
N VAL A 147 12.82 10.34 -36.55
CA VAL A 147 11.43 10.24 -36.11
C VAL A 147 10.56 11.04 -37.08
N GLY A 148 9.65 10.35 -37.76
CA GLY A 148 8.63 10.97 -38.58
C GLY A 148 7.45 11.49 -37.75
N PHE A 149 6.29 11.58 -38.37
CA PHE A 149 5.07 11.97 -37.67
C PHE A 149 4.70 10.93 -36.59
N ILE A 150 4.38 11.39 -35.39
CA ILE A 150 3.87 10.58 -34.29
C ILE A 150 2.36 10.45 -34.44
N ASN A 151 1.92 9.23 -34.72
CA ASN A 151 0.52 8.85 -34.86
C ASN A 151 -0.17 8.81 -33.49
N ASP A 152 -1.48 9.11 -33.51
CA ASP A 152 -2.36 8.82 -32.39
C ASP A 152 -2.51 7.31 -32.17
N LYS A 153 -3.18 6.96 -31.07
CA LYS A 153 -3.40 5.56 -30.66
C LYS A 153 -4.18 4.79 -31.72
N GLY A 154 -3.81 3.53 -31.93
CA GLY A 154 -4.50 2.62 -32.86
C GLY A 154 -4.02 2.66 -34.31
N ALA A 155 -2.88 3.29 -34.60
CA ALA A 155 -2.27 3.24 -35.92
C ALA A 155 -1.90 1.81 -36.35
N LEU A 156 -2.18 1.43 -37.59
CA LEU A 156 -1.91 0.07 -38.10
C LEU A 156 -0.44 -0.12 -38.47
N ASP A 157 0.17 0.90 -39.09
CA ASP A 157 1.55 0.88 -39.56
C ASP A 157 2.42 1.79 -38.70
N PHE A 158 3.44 1.21 -38.05
CA PHE A 158 4.41 1.94 -37.23
C PHE A 158 5.70 1.12 -37.04
N ASP A 159 6.80 1.80 -36.74
CA ASP A 159 8.07 1.14 -36.40
C ASP A 159 8.28 1.06 -34.88
N TYR A 160 7.83 2.08 -34.13
CA TYR A 160 8.03 2.20 -32.69
C TYR A 160 6.80 2.71 -31.96
N ILE A 161 6.62 2.23 -30.73
CA ILE A 161 5.72 2.81 -29.73
C ILE A 161 6.46 3.95 -29.02
N HIS A 162 5.83 5.11 -28.90
CA HIS A 162 6.34 6.23 -28.12
C HIS A 162 6.12 5.96 -26.63
N ILE A 163 7.21 6.02 -25.84
CA ILE A 163 7.20 5.62 -24.42
C ILE A 163 7.14 6.80 -23.45
N GLY A 164 6.89 8.03 -23.90
CA GLY A 164 6.84 9.19 -22.98
C GLY A 164 8.19 9.57 -22.36
N LEU A 165 9.29 9.30 -23.06
CA LEU A 165 10.65 9.67 -22.67
C LEU A 165 11.31 10.41 -23.84
N VAL A 166 11.55 11.71 -23.69
CA VAL A 166 11.93 12.59 -24.81
C VAL A 166 13.03 13.55 -24.39
N GLY A 167 14.12 13.60 -25.16
CA GLY A 167 15.17 14.60 -25.02
C GLY A 167 14.90 15.80 -25.89
N ILE A 168 14.89 16.99 -25.30
CA ILE A 168 14.63 18.26 -25.96
C ILE A 168 15.87 19.13 -25.85
N LYS A 169 16.63 19.23 -26.94
CA LYS A 169 17.73 20.20 -27.10
C LYS A 169 17.17 21.56 -27.49
N ASP A 170 16.27 21.59 -28.47
CA ASP A 170 15.65 22.80 -29.03
C ASP A 170 14.47 23.27 -28.15
N TYR A 171 14.74 23.54 -26.86
CA TYR A 171 13.71 23.87 -25.87
C TYR A 171 12.92 25.15 -26.21
N GLU A 172 13.54 26.15 -26.85
CA GLU A 172 12.85 27.37 -27.28
C GLU A 172 11.77 27.06 -28.32
N SER A 173 12.10 26.21 -29.30
CA SER A 173 11.14 25.73 -30.29
C SER A 173 10.05 24.88 -29.65
N PHE A 174 10.40 24.00 -28.70
CA PHE A 174 9.40 23.23 -27.96
C PHE A 174 8.39 24.12 -27.24
N TRP A 175 8.86 25.14 -26.51
CA TRP A 175 7.97 26.05 -25.80
C TRP A 175 7.13 26.91 -26.74
N TYR A 176 7.72 27.42 -27.83
CA TYR A 176 6.99 28.15 -28.86
C TYR A 176 5.88 27.29 -29.48
N SER A 177 6.20 26.05 -29.89
CA SER A 177 5.26 25.09 -30.45
C SER A 177 4.14 24.80 -29.45
N LEU A 178 4.46 24.49 -28.20
CA LEU A 178 3.48 24.18 -27.17
C LEU A 178 2.55 25.36 -26.83
N GLU A 179 3.08 26.58 -26.73
CA GLU A 179 2.27 27.79 -26.53
C GLU A 179 1.36 28.08 -27.74
N SER A 180 1.88 27.91 -28.96
CA SER A 180 1.10 28.10 -30.19
C SER A 180 -0.09 27.14 -30.28
N LEU A 181 0.13 25.88 -29.88
CA LEU A 181 -0.89 24.85 -29.79
C LEU A 181 -1.92 25.18 -28.70
N TYR A 182 -1.48 25.60 -27.51
CA TYR A 182 -2.35 25.84 -26.36
C TYR A 182 -3.20 27.12 -26.49
N LEU A 183 -2.62 28.22 -26.98
CA LEU A 183 -3.31 29.51 -27.15
C LEU A 183 -4.28 29.52 -28.35
N GLY A 184 -4.35 28.42 -29.09
CA GLY A 184 -5.28 28.26 -30.20
C GLY A 184 -4.95 29.04 -31.46
N SER A 185 -3.70 29.49 -31.61
CA SER A 185 -3.21 30.07 -32.88
C SER A 185 -3.17 29.04 -34.03
N ILE A 186 -3.15 27.75 -33.70
CA ILE A 186 -3.11 26.62 -34.65
C ILE A 186 -4.28 25.63 -34.45
N TYR A 187 -4.71 25.34 -33.21
CA TYR A 187 -5.85 24.45 -32.90
C TYR A 187 -6.89 25.18 -32.04
N LYS A 188 -8.09 25.43 -32.59
CA LYS A 188 -9.09 26.38 -32.08
C LYS A 188 -9.77 26.04 -30.74
N ASP A 189 -9.26 25.11 -29.94
CA ASP A 189 -9.95 24.67 -28.72
C ASP A 189 -9.09 24.79 -27.44
N PRO A 190 -9.24 25.89 -26.67
CA PRO A 190 -8.59 26.03 -25.35
C PRO A 190 -9.11 25.03 -24.32
N SER A 191 -10.11 24.20 -24.67
CA SER A 191 -10.55 23.06 -23.87
C SER A 191 -9.90 21.72 -24.24
N ASP A 192 -8.97 21.70 -25.21
CA ASP A 192 -8.30 20.47 -25.69
C ASP A 192 -7.54 19.74 -24.58
N ILE A 193 -8.16 18.65 -24.10
CA ILE A 193 -7.57 17.78 -23.08
C ILE A 193 -6.51 16.81 -23.63
N SER A 194 -6.39 16.70 -24.96
CA SER A 194 -5.50 15.77 -25.63
C SER A 194 -4.12 16.35 -25.97
N LEU A 195 -3.87 17.63 -25.66
CA LEU A 195 -2.56 18.25 -25.85
C LEU A 195 -1.48 17.57 -24.99
N ASN A 196 -0.44 17.07 -25.65
CA ASN A 196 0.67 16.32 -25.08
C ASN A 196 1.98 16.62 -25.84
N ASP A 197 3.06 16.00 -25.42
CA ASP A 197 4.37 16.09 -26.07
C ASP A 197 4.36 15.61 -27.52
N CYS A 198 3.65 14.53 -27.87
CA CYS A 198 3.55 14.04 -29.25
C CYS A 198 3.08 15.15 -30.22
N LYS A 199 2.03 15.91 -29.85
CA LYS A 199 1.54 17.02 -30.68
C LYS A 199 2.57 18.14 -30.84
N VAL A 200 3.33 18.44 -29.78
CA VAL A 200 4.41 19.44 -29.82
C VAL A 200 5.52 18.98 -30.75
N ILE A 201 5.94 17.72 -30.62
CA ILE A 201 6.99 17.11 -31.45
C ILE A 201 6.57 17.12 -32.93
N ASN A 202 5.33 16.74 -33.24
CA ASN A 202 4.81 16.80 -34.61
C ASN A 202 4.89 18.21 -35.21
N LEU A 203 4.54 19.24 -34.43
CA LEU A 203 4.65 20.63 -34.88
C LEU A 203 6.13 21.03 -35.09
N MET A 204 7.03 20.65 -34.19
CA MET A 204 8.46 20.91 -34.33
C MET A 204 9.05 20.22 -35.58
N ILE A 205 8.67 18.98 -35.85
CA ILE A 205 9.07 18.24 -37.06
C ILE A 205 8.57 18.97 -38.31
N GLY A 206 7.31 19.42 -38.33
CA GLY A 206 6.76 20.23 -39.41
C GLY A 206 7.48 21.58 -39.61
N GLN A 207 8.11 22.10 -38.56
CA GLN A 207 8.95 23.30 -38.59
C GLN A 207 10.43 23.02 -38.93
N GLY A 208 10.75 21.78 -39.33
CA GLY A 208 12.09 21.38 -39.77
C GLY A 208 13.05 21.02 -38.63
N LYS A 209 12.55 20.75 -37.42
CA LYS A 209 13.37 20.21 -36.32
C LYS A 209 13.47 18.71 -36.42
N ASP A 210 14.69 18.20 -36.34
CA ASP A 210 14.97 16.78 -36.36
C ASP A 210 14.87 16.17 -34.97
N PHE A 211 14.34 14.94 -34.91
CA PHE A 211 14.38 14.06 -33.74
C PHE A 211 14.98 12.71 -34.17
N VAL A 212 16.01 12.24 -33.44
CA VAL A 212 16.52 10.88 -33.62
C VAL A 212 15.75 9.89 -32.75
N VAL A 213 15.69 8.63 -33.16
CA VAL A 213 15.10 7.58 -32.32
C VAL A 213 16.11 7.12 -31.28
N LYS A 214 15.69 7.07 -30.01
CA LYS A 214 16.40 6.34 -28.97
C LYS A 214 15.65 5.06 -28.70
N GLU A 215 16.16 3.94 -29.22
CA GLU A 215 15.56 2.62 -29.01
C GLU A 215 15.81 2.14 -27.57
N PHE A 216 14.73 1.72 -26.92
CA PHE A 216 14.71 1.00 -25.65
C PHE A 216 14.23 -0.43 -25.89
N THR A 217 14.77 -1.36 -25.14
CA THR A 217 14.47 -2.80 -25.16
C THR A 217 13.58 -3.22 -23.99
N SER A 218 13.50 -2.40 -22.94
CA SER A 218 12.72 -2.67 -21.74
C SER A 218 11.95 -1.43 -21.33
N TRP A 219 10.62 -1.55 -21.39
CA TRP A 219 9.68 -0.54 -20.95
C TRP A 219 8.57 -1.19 -20.13
N LEU A 220 8.29 -0.60 -18.97
CA LEU A 220 7.17 -0.94 -18.12
C LEU A 220 6.25 0.28 -18.01
N ASP A 221 5.10 0.20 -18.66
CA ASP A 221 4.01 1.18 -18.50
C ASP A 221 3.21 0.88 -17.23
N THR A 222 3.02 1.89 -16.40
CA THR A 222 2.21 1.82 -15.17
C THR A 222 0.99 2.75 -15.22
N GLY A 223 0.69 3.31 -16.40
CA GLY A 223 -0.39 4.27 -16.60
C GLY A 223 -1.79 3.67 -16.67
N ASN A 224 -1.90 2.34 -16.69
CA ASN A 224 -3.15 1.57 -16.67
C ASN A 224 -3.00 0.27 -15.85
N ALA A 225 -4.12 -0.37 -15.51
CA ALA A 225 -4.15 -1.53 -14.62
C ALA A 225 -3.36 -2.74 -15.15
N ASP A 226 -3.48 -3.05 -16.45
CA ASP A 226 -2.80 -4.18 -17.07
C ASP A 226 -1.28 -3.97 -17.11
N GLY A 227 -0.86 -2.76 -17.50
CA GLY A 227 0.54 -2.34 -17.48
C GLY A 227 1.13 -2.42 -16.07
N LEU A 228 0.42 -1.87 -15.08
CA LEU A 228 0.85 -1.91 -13.68
C LEU A 228 1.02 -3.34 -13.16
N ASN A 229 0.10 -4.25 -13.51
CA ASN A 229 0.19 -5.66 -13.14
C ASN A 229 1.42 -6.33 -13.76
N LYS A 230 1.68 -6.09 -15.05
CA LYS A 230 2.89 -6.58 -15.74
C LYS A 230 4.16 -6.02 -15.09
N ALA A 231 4.18 -4.73 -14.73
CA ALA A 231 5.29 -4.11 -14.04
C ALA A 231 5.56 -4.75 -12.67
N ARG A 232 4.50 -5.04 -11.91
CA ARG A 232 4.57 -5.73 -10.60
C ARG A 232 5.07 -7.16 -10.72
N GLN A 233 4.74 -7.87 -11.81
CA GLN A 233 5.27 -9.21 -12.08
C GLN A 233 6.75 -9.15 -12.46
N LYS A 234 7.17 -8.21 -13.31
CA LYS A 234 8.57 -8.09 -13.75
C LYS A 234 9.49 -7.60 -12.63
N LEU A 235 9.01 -6.67 -11.81
CA LEU A 235 9.72 -6.12 -10.64
C LEU A 235 9.26 -6.77 -9.34
N ALA A 236 8.90 -8.06 -9.39
CA ALA A 236 8.38 -8.78 -8.25
C ALA A 236 9.34 -8.73 -7.05
N ASP A 237 8.77 -8.57 -5.87
CA ASP A 237 9.47 -8.75 -4.61
C ASP A 237 8.98 -10.04 -3.96
N GLY A 238 9.87 -10.75 -3.26
CA GLY A 238 9.50 -11.92 -2.46
C GLY A 238 8.55 -11.57 -1.30
N PHE A 239 8.43 -10.27 -1.00
CA PHE A 239 7.50 -9.75 0.00
C PHE A 239 6.11 -9.50 -0.59
N TYR A 240 5.23 -10.50 -0.49
CA TYR A 240 3.81 -10.31 -0.80
C TYR A 240 3.13 -9.52 0.33
N ASN A 241 2.72 -8.29 0.04
CA ASN A 241 1.94 -7.47 0.96
C ASN A 241 0.64 -7.07 0.27
N LEU A 242 -0.49 -7.35 0.91
CA LEU A 242 -1.82 -6.97 0.45
C LEU A 242 -1.91 -5.45 0.35
N ASP A 243 -2.12 -4.95 -0.87
CA ASP A 243 -2.29 -3.52 -1.10
C ASP A 243 -3.59 -3.06 -0.42
N LYS A 244 -3.47 -2.05 0.45
CA LYS A 244 -4.61 -1.34 1.02
C LYS A 244 -4.67 0.03 0.36
N PRO A 245 -5.82 0.45 -0.22
CA PRO A 245 -5.89 1.67 -1.03
C PRO A 245 -5.31 2.94 -0.36
N GLY A 246 -5.35 3.05 0.96
CA GLY A 246 -4.82 4.20 1.72
C GLY A 246 -3.53 3.95 2.50
N GLU A 247 -2.84 2.82 2.30
CA GLU A 247 -1.58 2.50 3.00
C GLU A 247 -0.54 1.96 2.00
N SER A 248 0.73 2.26 2.21
CA SER A 248 1.81 1.67 1.42
C SER A 248 3.10 1.53 2.22
N ILE A 249 3.89 0.52 1.87
CA ILE A 249 5.19 0.26 2.46
C ILE A 249 6.22 0.31 1.34
N PHE A 250 7.20 1.19 1.44
CA PHE A 250 8.31 1.25 0.51
C PHE A 250 9.59 0.77 1.20
N ILE A 251 10.30 -0.14 0.56
CA ILE A 251 11.51 -0.77 1.08
C ILE A 251 12.69 -0.32 0.21
N PHE A 252 13.68 0.26 0.86
CA PHE A 252 14.97 0.63 0.29
C PHE A 252 16.06 -0.17 1.01
N PRO A 253 17.28 -0.28 0.45
CA PRO A 253 18.32 -1.15 1.00
C PRO A 253 18.63 -0.98 2.50
N LYS A 254 18.38 0.19 3.08
CA LYS A 254 18.64 0.48 4.50
C LYS A 254 17.46 1.14 5.22
N LEU A 255 16.35 1.37 4.52
CA LEU A 255 15.26 2.21 5.01
C LEU A 255 13.92 1.61 4.64
N VAL A 256 12.95 1.77 5.53
CA VAL A 256 11.54 1.48 5.28
C VAL A 256 10.75 2.76 5.45
N ILE A 257 9.91 3.08 4.46
CA ILE A 257 9.00 4.22 4.48
C ILE A 257 7.59 3.66 4.56
N LYS A 258 6.83 4.15 5.53
CA LYS A 258 5.40 3.86 5.66
C LYS A 258 4.60 5.06 5.23
N PHE A 259 3.60 4.83 4.39
CA PHE A 259 2.62 5.81 3.96
C PHE A 259 1.24 5.43 4.51
N TYR A 260 0.54 6.42 5.06
CA TYR A 260 -0.87 6.31 5.38
C TYR A 260 -1.57 7.60 4.94
N PHE A 261 -2.70 7.47 4.24
CA PHE A 261 -3.50 8.61 3.80
C PHE A 261 -4.03 9.45 4.98
N ASP A 262 -4.38 8.77 6.09
CA ASP A 262 -4.80 9.42 7.32
C ASP A 262 -3.59 9.95 8.11
N LYS A 263 -3.44 11.28 8.15
CA LYS A 263 -2.36 11.95 8.89
C LYS A 263 -2.48 11.75 10.41
N GLU A 264 -3.70 11.68 10.96
CA GLU A 264 -3.91 11.46 12.39
C GLU A 264 -3.41 10.05 12.78
N LEU A 265 -3.66 9.06 11.92
CA LEU A 265 -3.13 7.71 12.11
C LEU A 265 -1.60 7.70 12.12
N VAL A 266 -0.93 8.43 11.21
CA VAL A 266 0.53 8.60 11.20
C VAL A 266 1.03 9.19 12.52
N GLU A 267 0.42 10.29 12.98
CA GLU A 267 0.80 10.95 14.23
C GLU A 267 0.65 10.02 15.44
N LYS A 268 -0.45 9.26 15.51
CA LYS A 268 -0.68 8.27 16.58
C LYS A 268 0.35 7.15 16.52
N LYS A 269 0.66 6.60 15.34
CA LYS A 269 1.71 5.57 15.19
C LYS A 269 3.07 6.09 15.63
N ILE A 270 3.42 7.34 15.32
CA ILE A 270 4.68 7.96 15.75
C ILE A 270 4.73 8.12 17.27
N LYS A 271 3.64 8.63 17.88
CA LYS A 271 3.54 8.75 19.34
C LYS A 271 3.65 7.38 20.01
N ARG A 272 2.97 6.38 19.46
CA ARG A 272 3.01 5.00 19.96
C ARG A 272 4.38 4.35 19.83
N ALA A 273 5.13 4.64 18.77
CA ALA A 273 6.51 4.15 18.61
C ALA A 273 7.41 4.61 19.76
N LYS A 274 7.23 5.85 20.24
CA LYS A 274 7.96 6.36 21.42
C LYS A 274 7.60 5.63 22.70
N VAL A 275 6.34 5.20 22.84
CA VAL A 275 5.89 4.38 23.99
C VAL A 275 6.47 2.97 23.93
N LEU A 276 6.58 2.41 22.73
CA LEU A 276 7.13 1.07 22.45
C LEU A 276 8.64 1.10 22.17
N LYS A 277 9.35 2.14 22.62
CA LYS A 277 10.78 2.34 22.33
C LYS A 277 11.58 1.11 22.73
N GLY A 278 12.46 0.67 21.82
CA GLY A 278 13.28 -0.54 21.98
C GLY A 278 12.59 -1.85 21.56
N LEU A 279 11.26 -1.85 21.40
CA LEU A 279 10.49 -3.01 20.91
C LEU A 279 10.19 -2.90 19.41
N VAL A 280 9.97 -1.68 18.94
CA VAL A 280 9.70 -1.36 17.52
C VAL A 280 10.85 -0.55 16.93
N PRO A 281 10.99 -0.46 15.59
CA PRO A 281 11.96 0.42 14.95
C PRO A 281 11.81 1.88 15.37
N ASP A 282 12.95 2.51 15.71
CA ASP A 282 12.98 3.95 15.96
C ASP A 282 12.69 4.71 14.67
N ILE A 283 11.71 5.63 14.75
CA ILE A 283 11.35 6.49 13.62
C ILE A 283 12.41 7.59 13.49
N GLU A 284 13.10 7.60 12.36
CA GLU A 284 14.15 8.58 12.07
C GLU A 284 13.58 9.91 11.59
N LYS A 285 12.51 9.85 10.78
CA LYS A 285 11.92 11.04 10.16
C LYS A 285 10.44 10.83 9.89
N SER A 286 9.67 11.91 9.93
CA SER A 286 8.26 11.92 9.52
C SER A 286 7.92 13.24 8.87
N ILE A 287 7.15 13.19 7.78
CA ILE A 287 6.65 14.38 7.07
C ILE A 287 5.26 14.01 6.50
N GLY A 288 4.24 14.79 6.86
CA GLY A 288 2.89 14.64 6.33
C GLY A 288 2.36 13.21 6.51
N ASN A 289 2.13 12.53 5.39
CA ASN A 289 1.57 11.17 5.34
C ASN A 289 2.62 10.06 5.52
N PHE A 290 3.88 10.41 5.77
CA PHE A 290 5.00 9.48 5.79
C PHE A 290 5.72 9.46 7.12
N PHE A 291 6.20 8.27 7.50
CA PHE A 291 7.30 8.12 8.44
C PHE A 291 8.30 7.08 7.95
N MET A 292 9.54 7.19 8.40
CA MET A 292 10.66 6.40 7.95
C MET A 292 11.46 5.86 9.14
N TYR A 293 11.91 4.62 9.04
CA TYR A 293 12.81 3.97 9.99
C TYR A 293 13.83 3.10 9.27
N LYS A 294 14.90 2.69 9.97
CA LYS A 294 15.94 1.81 9.39
C LYS A 294 15.39 0.42 9.08
N TYR A 295 15.82 -0.15 7.96
CA TYR A 295 15.54 -1.56 7.69
C TYR A 295 16.08 -2.44 8.83
N VAL A 296 15.26 -3.39 9.29
CA VAL A 296 15.61 -4.29 10.39
C VAL A 296 16.16 -5.58 9.80
N GLU A 297 17.43 -5.86 10.06
CA GLU A 297 18.08 -7.09 9.64
C GLU A 297 17.63 -8.28 10.51
N GLY A 298 17.08 -9.31 9.88
CA GLY A 298 16.63 -10.53 10.55
C GLY A 298 15.74 -11.38 9.65
N ALA A 299 15.25 -12.48 10.20
CA ALA A 299 14.32 -13.37 9.51
C ALA A 299 12.88 -13.06 9.91
N LEU A 300 11.94 -13.20 8.96
CA LEU A 300 10.52 -13.11 9.26
C LEU A 300 10.13 -14.25 10.21
N TYR A 301 9.43 -13.94 11.30
CA TYR A 301 9.22 -14.95 12.33
C TYR A 301 8.23 -16.02 11.88
N SER A 302 7.26 -15.67 11.04
CA SER A 302 6.34 -16.63 10.41
C SER A 302 7.00 -17.70 9.54
N GLU A 303 8.27 -17.51 9.15
CA GLU A 303 9.06 -18.46 8.36
C GLU A 303 10.03 -19.28 9.21
N THR A 304 10.31 -18.85 10.44
CA THR A 304 11.37 -19.43 11.29
C THR A 304 10.89 -19.93 12.65
N VAL A 305 9.61 -19.70 12.98
CA VAL A 305 9.03 -20.12 14.24
C VAL A 305 9.07 -21.64 14.41
N THR A 306 9.50 -22.08 15.58
CA THR A 306 9.44 -23.48 16.02
C THR A 306 8.87 -23.52 17.44
N VAL A 307 8.38 -24.67 17.88
CA VAL A 307 7.83 -24.88 19.23
C VAL A 307 8.77 -24.37 20.33
N SER A 308 10.05 -24.75 20.28
CA SER A 308 11.04 -24.35 21.29
C SER A 308 11.35 -22.85 21.24
N ASP A 309 11.38 -22.29 20.03
CA ASP A 309 11.66 -20.86 19.89
C ASP A 309 10.48 -19.98 20.30
N PHE A 310 9.26 -20.45 20.05
CA PHE A 310 8.06 -19.70 20.42
C PHE A 310 7.90 -19.57 21.93
N GLU A 311 8.30 -20.58 22.71
CA GLU A 311 8.37 -20.45 24.16
C GLU A 311 9.33 -19.35 24.61
N LYS A 312 10.50 -19.23 23.95
CA LYS A 312 11.45 -18.13 24.21
C LYS A 312 10.86 -16.78 23.86
N PHE A 313 10.14 -16.69 22.73
CA PHE A 313 9.44 -15.48 22.33
C PHE A 313 8.36 -15.05 23.33
N LEU A 314 7.57 -15.98 23.87
CA LEU A 314 6.57 -15.66 24.89
C LEU A 314 7.19 -15.12 26.19
N ASN A 315 8.30 -15.73 26.63
CA ASN A 315 9.06 -15.22 27.77
C ASN A 315 9.63 -13.83 27.47
N TRP A 316 10.17 -13.61 26.28
CA TRP A 316 10.62 -12.28 25.85
C TRP A 316 9.48 -11.26 25.87
N CYS A 317 8.29 -11.62 25.36
CA CYS A 317 7.11 -10.74 25.39
C CYS A 317 6.70 -10.40 26.83
N LYS A 318 6.71 -11.38 27.74
CA LYS A 318 6.42 -11.16 29.16
C LYS A 318 7.41 -10.17 29.80
N GLU A 319 8.69 -10.31 29.50
CA GLU A 319 9.76 -9.50 30.08
C GLU A 319 9.88 -8.10 29.47
N ASN A 320 9.42 -7.90 28.22
CA ASN A 320 9.68 -6.68 27.46
C ASN A 320 8.42 -5.98 26.93
N LEU A 321 7.44 -6.74 26.43
CA LEU A 321 6.24 -6.20 25.80
C LEU A 321 5.09 -6.01 26.77
N TRP A 322 4.74 -7.01 27.59
CA TRP A 322 3.53 -6.99 28.43
C TRP A 322 3.78 -6.39 29.82
N ILE A 323 4.58 -5.33 29.88
CA ILE A 323 4.86 -4.61 31.12
C ILE A 323 3.59 -3.93 31.62
N LYS A 324 3.14 -4.32 32.81
CA LYS A 324 1.93 -3.77 33.44
C LYS A 324 2.10 -2.27 33.73
N LYS A 325 1.05 -1.51 33.42
CA LYS A 325 0.98 -0.06 33.64
C LYS A 325 -0.46 0.32 34.00
N ASN A 326 -0.71 0.57 35.28
CA ASN A 326 -2.05 0.92 35.77
C ASN A 326 -2.27 2.44 35.66
N ILE A 327 -2.41 2.94 34.43
CA ILE A 327 -2.56 4.37 34.18
C ILE A 327 -4.03 4.83 34.14
N LEU A 328 -4.96 3.92 33.83
CA LEU A 328 -6.39 4.22 33.84
C LEU A 328 -7.03 3.62 35.09
N PRO A 329 -8.06 4.27 35.66
CA PRO A 329 -8.94 3.64 36.65
C PRO A 329 -9.56 2.36 36.11
N ASP A 330 -9.62 1.31 36.92
CA ASP A 330 -10.09 -0.03 36.50
C ASP A 330 -11.42 0.02 35.76
N LYS A 331 -12.40 0.77 36.28
CA LYS A 331 -13.71 0.93 35.62
C LYS A 331 -13.57 1.48 34.20
N LYS A 332 -12.79 2.55 34.03
CA LYS A 332 -12.57 3.16 32.70
C LYS A 332 -11.86 2.21 31.75
N PHE A 333 -10.92 1.42 32.25
CA PHE A 333 -10.24 0.43 31.42
C PHE A 333 -11.15 -0.73 31.02
N ARG A 334 -12.02 -1.21 31.93
CA ARG A 334 -13.06 -2.19 31.58
C ARG A 334 -13.99 -1.66 30.51
N ASP A 335 -14.49 -0.44 30.65
CA ASP A 335 -15.35 0.19 29.63
C ASP A 335 -14.64 0.24 28.27
N LEU A 336 -13.35 0.59 28.27
CA LEU A 336 -12.52 0.63 27.07
C LEU A 336 -12.35 -0.77 26.42
N CYS A 337 -12.04 -1.81 27.21
CA CYS A 337 -11.98 -3.19 26.73
C CYS A 337 -13.32 -3.66 26.17
N GLY A 338 -14.41 -3.42 26.89
CA GLY A 338 -15.76 -3.80 26.49
C GLY A 338 -16.18 -3.17 25.17
N ASN A 339 -15.97 -1.86 25.00
CA ASN A 339 -16.21 -1.16 23.75
C ASN A 339 -15.37 -1.73 22.60
N PHE A 340 -14.12 -2.06 22.88
CA PHE A 340 -13.18 -2.52 21.88
C PHE A 340 -13.44 -3.97 21.42
N TYR A 341 -13.94 -4.83 22.31
CA TYR A 341 -14.24 -6.24 22.03
C TYR A 341 -15.68 -6.45 21.55
N ILE A 342 -16.66 -5.94 22.29
CA ILE A 342 -18.07 -6.27 22.08
C ILE A 342 -18.69 -5.30 21.09
N ASP A 343 -18.65 -4.00 21.37
CA ASP A 343 -19.38 -3.02 20.56
C ASP A 343 -18.82 -2.91 19.15
N LYS A 344 -17.49 -2.95 19.02
CA LYS A 344 -16.82 -3.06 17.73
C LYS A 344 -17.24 -4.31 16.96
N THR A 345 -17.37 -5.45 17.63
CA THR A 345 -17.81 -6.70 16.98
C THR A 345 -19.27 -6.60 16.54
N LYS A 346 -20.17 -6.06 17.36
CA LYS A 346 -21.57 -5.79 16.97
C LYS A 346 -21.66 -4.93 15.71
N GLN A 347 -20.94 -3.81 15.68
CA GLN A 347 -20.92 -2.90 14.53
C GLN A 347 -20.40 -3.58 13.26
N ARG A 348 -19.34 -4.41 13.39
CA ARG A 348 -18.73 -5.12 12.26
C ARG A 348 -19.60 -6.26 11.73
N VAL A 349 -20.25 -7.01 12.62
CA VAL A 349 -21.21 -8.04 12.26
C VAL A 349 -22.42 -7.42 11.56
N GLN A 350 -22.97 -6.31 12.08
CA GLN A 350 -24.05 -5.59 11.41
C GLN A 350 -23.66 -5.18 9.99
N LYS A 351 -22.48 -4.59 9.81
CA LYS A 351 -21.95 -4.24 8.49
C LYS A 351 -21.81 -5.47 7.57
N PHE A 352 -21.36 -6.60 8.10
CA PHE A 352 -21.26 -7.85 7.35
C PHE A 352 -22.63 -8.34 6.85
N LEU A 353 -23.65 -8.33 7.71
CA LEU A 353 -25.02 -8.72 7.37
C LEU A 353 -25.60 -7.80 6.29
N GLU A 354 -25.33 -6.50 6.37
CA GLU A 354 -25.75 -5.52 5.36
C GLU A 354 -25.12 -5.76 3.98
N ILE A 355 -23.83 -6.09 3.95
CA ILE A 355 -23.08 -6.38 2.72
C ILE A 355 -23.53 -7.70 2.11
N THR A 356 -23.67 -8.76 2.92
CA THR A 356 -23.95 -10.12 2.44
C THR A 356 -25.42 -10.44 2.28
N LYS A 357 -26.31 -9.62 2.86
CA LYS A 357 -27.74 -9.92 3.03
C LYS A 357 -28.00 -11.23 3.79
N ALA A 358 -27.01 -11.71 4.55
CA ALA A 358 -27.19 -12.85 5.44
C ALA A 358 -28.08 -12.47 6.64
N GLU A 359 -28.75 -13.47 7.20
CA GLU A 359 -29.56 -13.32 8.41
C GLU A 359 -28.78 -13.84 9.63
N ASP A 360 -28.81 -13.10 10.74
CA ASP A 360 -28.26 -13.57 12.01
C ASP A 360 -29.28 -14.43 12.76
N LYS A 361 -29.28 -15.73 12.45
CA LYS A 361 -30.18 -16.73 13.04
C LYS A 361 -29.43 -17.97 13.48
N GLU A 362 -30.08 -18.79 14.29
CA GLU A 362 -29.60 -20.12 14.63
C GLU A 362 -29.39 -20.96 13.35
N GLU A 363 -28.20 -21.55 13.21
CA GLU A 363 -27.82 -22.39 12.07
C GLU A 363 -26.97 -23.58 12.55
N ILE A 364 -26.99 -24.69 11.81
CA ILE A 364 -26.07 -25.80 12.05
C ILE A 364 -24.75 -25.45 11.36
N ILE A 365 -23.64 -25.43 12.11
CA ILE A 365 -22.30 -25.14 11.58
C ILE A 365 -21.38 -26.27 11.99
N ASN A 366 -20.82 -27.00 11.02
CA ASN A 366 -19.99 -28.20 11.26
C ASN A 366 -20.64 -29.22 12.21
N GLY A 367 -21.97 -29.37 12.13
CA GLY A 367 -22.75 -30.28 12.97
C GLY A 367 -23.18 -29.70 14.33
N ASP A 368 -22.63 -28.57 14.76
CA ASP A 368 -23.03 -27.89 16.00
C ASP A 368 -24.24 -26.98 15.75
N LYS A 369 -25.21 -27.00 16.66
CA LYS A 369 -26.37 -26.10 16.63
C LYS A 369 -25.97 -24.74 17.23
N VAL A 370 -25.58 -23.79 16.38
CA VAL A 370 -24.98 -22.52 16.79
C VAL A 370 -26.03 -21.40 16.84
N PRO A 371 -26.23 -20.72 17.99
CA PRO A 371 -27.15 -19.59 18.09
C PRO A 371 -26.77 -18.40 17.20
N SER A 372 -27.62 -17.39 17.15
CA SER A 372 -27.29 -16.12 16.50
C SER A 372 -26.14 -15.41 17.23
N VAL A 373 -25.35 -14.62 16.51
CA VAL A 373 -24.27 -13.80 17.08
C VAL A 373 -24.83 -12.87 18.14
N VAL A 374 -25.98 -12.24 17.88
CA VAL A 374 -26.64 -11.36 18.86
C VAL A 374 -26.95 -12.08 20.17
N MET A 375 -27.38 -13.34 20.13
CA MET A 375 -27.63 -14.13 21.34
C MET A 375 -26.33 -14.48 22.06
N MET A 376 -25.33 -15.00 21.34
CA MET A 376 -24.03 -15.35 21.94
C MET A 376 -23.34 -14.13 22.57
N LEU A 377 -23.45 -12.95 21.96
CA LEU A 377 -22.90 -11.71 22.53
C LEU A 377 -23.60 -11.27 23.81
N LYS A 378 -24.86 -11.66 24.05
CA LYS A 378 -25.57 -11.42 25.31
C LYS A 378 -25.19 -12.41 26.41
N GLU A 379 -24.76 -13.62 26.04
CA GLU A 379 -24.30 -14.65 26.98
C GLU A 379 -22.90 -14.36 27.55
N ILE A 380 -22.12 -13.52 26.87
CA ILE A 380 -20.81 -13.08 27.36
C ILE A 380 -20.99 -12.24 28.63
N ASP A 381 -20.40 -12.72 29.73
CA ASP A 381 -20.20 -11.94 30.95
C ASP A 381 -19.29 -10.73 30.64
N PHE A 382 -19.89 -9.54 30.57
CA PHE A 382 -19.23 -8.30 30.22
C PHE A 382 -18.11 -7.94 31.21
N GLU A 383 -18.36 -8.09 32.51
CA GLU A 383 -17.39 -7.76 33.55
C GLU A 383 -16.18 -8.70 33.47
N TRP A 384 -16.43 -9.98 33.23
CA TRP A 384 -15.36 -10.96 33.05
C TRP A 384 -14.52 -10.69 31.80
N LEU A 385 -15.15 -10.53 30.62
CA LEU A 385 -14.41 -10.32 29.37
C LEU A 385 -13.64 -9.00 29.38
N SER A 386 -14.23 -7.96 29.97
CA SER A 386 -13.66 -6.61 30.01
C SER A 386 -12.63 -6.40 31.12
N ALA A 387 -12.51 -7.33 32.08
CA ALA A 387 -11.44 -7.35 33.07
C ALA A 387 -10.09 -7.72 32.43
N GLY A 388 -9.54 -6.80 31.63
CA GLY A 388 -8.26 -6.91 30.96
C GLY A 388 -7.07 -6.56 31.86
N ILE A 389 -5.86 -6.77 31.34
CA ILE A 389 -4.60 -6.43 32.01
C ILE A 389 -3.99 -5.21 31.34
N GLN A 390 -4.02 -4.06 32.03
CA GLN A 390 -3.39 -2.83 31.56
C GLN A 390 -1.89 -3.01 31.40
N SER A 391 -1.44 -3.08 30.16
CA SER A 391 -0.04 -3.33 29.84
C SER A 391 0.38 -2.58 28.58
N LEU A 392 1.69 -2.46 28.41
CA LEU A 392 2.24 -2.25 27.07
C LEU A 392 1.76 -3.40 26.15
N MET A 393 1.42 -3.06 24.92
CA MET A 393 0.92 -4.03 23.93
C MET A 393 1.23 -3.57 22.52
N HIS A 394 1.33 -4.54 21.62
CA HIS A 394 1.57 -4.31 20.20
C HIS A 394 0.27 -3.99 19.45
N GLY A 395 -0.81 -4.71 19.75
CA GLY A 395 -2.15 -4.53 19.19
C GLY A 395 -2.41 -5.22 17.84
N ASP A 396 -1.36 -5.67 17.16
CA ASP A 396 -1.45 -6.54 15.98
C ASP A 396 -0.33 -7.59 16.00
N LEU A 397 -0.18 -8.26 17.15
CA LEU A 397 0.92 -9.19 17.41
C LEU A 397 0.69 -10.52 16.66
N ILE A 398 1.16 -10.57 15.42
CA ILE A 398 1.14 -11.76 14.56
C ILE A 398 2.57 -12.09 14.11
N LEU A 399 2.83 -13.33 13.71
CA LEU A 399 4.17 -13.79 13.34
C LEU A 399 4.76 -13.04 12.14
N GLU A 400 3.92 -12.58 11.21
CA GLU A 400 4.31 -11.77 10.05
C GLU A 400 4.72 -10.34 10.42
N ASN A 401 4.37 -9.88 11.63
CA ASN A 401 4.75 -8.57 12.15
C ASN A 401 5.98 -8.65 13.07
N ILE A 402 6.69 -9.78 13.08
CA ILE A 402 7.84 -10.00 13.97
C ILE A 402 9.06 -10.33 13.13
N ILE A 403 10.14 -9.59 13.35
CA ILE A 403 11.47 -9.92 12.85
C ILE A 403 12.28 -10.54 13.96
N LYS A 404 12.75 -11.77 13.73
CA LYS A 404 13.72 -12.44 14.58
C LYS A 404 15.12 -11.97 14.20
N THR A 405 15.72 -11.17 15.07
CA THR A 405 17.11 -10.72 14.92
C THR A 405 18.06 -11.76 15.52
N LYS A 406 19.38 -11.53 15.38
CA LYS A 406 20.39 -12.45 15.92
C LYS A 406 20.25 -12.72 17.43
N ASN A 407 19.84 -11.72 18.21
CA ASN A 407 19.85 -11.77 19.68
C ASN A 407 18.50 -11.41 20.33
N SER A 408 17.48 -11.03 19.56
CA SER A 408 16.21 -10.51 20.09
C SER A 408 15.11 -10.53 19.01
N TYR A 409 13.96 -9.93 19.32
CA TYR A 409 12.86 -9.70 18.39
C TYR A 409 12.66 -8.20 18.17
N GLN A 410 12.18 -7.85 17.00
CA GLN A 410 11.73 -6.50 16.67
C GLN A 410 10.33 -6.55 16.06
N LEU A 411 9.44 -5.75 16.62
CA LEU A 411 8.02 -5.76 16.28
C LEU A 411 7.72 -4.68 15.24
N LEU A 412 7.05 -5.06 14.16
CA LEU A 412 6.66 -4.22 13.03
C LEU A 412 5.15 -4.00 13.03
N ASP A 413 4.68 -2.95 12.34
CA ASP A 413 3.25 -2.73 12.11
C ASP A 413 2.35 -2.68 13.37
N TRP A 414 2.90 -2.11 14.45
CA TRP A 414 2.16 -1.86 15.68
C TRP A 414 0.89 -1.03 15.47
N ARG A 415 -0.12 -1.31 16.29
CA ARG A 415 -1.38 -0.58 16.28
C ARG A 415 -1.18 0.83 16.80
N GLN A 416 -1.89 1.81 16.23
CA GLN A 416 -1.79 3.22 16.60
C GLN A 416 -2.31 3.51 18.02
N ASP A 417 -3.34 2.80 18.47
CA ASP A 417 -3.95 2.94 19.80
C ASP A 417 -4.76 1.68 20.19
N PHE A 418 -5.12 1.57 21.47
CA PHE A 418 -6.13 0.64 21.98
C PHE A 418 -7.34 1.44 22.48
N GLY A 419 -8.41 1.47 21.68
CA GLY A 419 -9.62 2.22 22.04
C GLY A 419 -9.38 3.71 22.26
N GLY A 420 -8.44 4.31 21.52
CA GLY A 420 -8.00 5.70 21.70
C GLY A 420 -6.88 5.90 22.72
N ASN A 421 -6.51 4.88 23.50
CA ASN A 421 -5.39 4.96 24.43
C ASN A 421 -4.05 4.67 23.72
N LEU A 422 -3.10 5.61 23.83
CA LEU A 422 -1.78 5.52 23.21
C LEU A 422 -0.71 4.86 24.08
N GLU A 423 -0.99 4.60 25.35
CA GLU A 423 0.02 4.17 26.33
C GLU A 423 -0.15 2.71 26.75
N VAL A 424 -1.38 2.28 27.00
CA VAL A 424 -1.68 0.92 27.42
C VAL A 424 -2.81 0.33 26.61
N GLY A 425 -2.82 -0.99 26.54
CA GLY A 425 -3.98 -1.77 26.14
C GLY A 425 -4.03 -3.05 26.94
N ASP A 426 -4.71 -4.05 26.40
CA ASP A 426 -4.93 -5.32 27.10
C ASP A 426 -4.02 -6.42 26.56
N MET A 427 -3.26 -7.05 27.47
CA MET A 427 -2.42 -8.22 27.16
C MET A 427 -3.22 -9.35 26.51
N TYR A 428 -4.48 -9.56 26.94
CA TYR A 428 -5.35 -10.58 26.35
C TYR A 428 -5.60 -10.35 24.85
N TYR A 429 -5.53 -9.10 24.38
CA TYR A 429 -5.71 -8.79 22.97
C TYR A 429 -4.51 -9.22 22.10
N ASP A 430 -3.29 -9.09 22.61
CA ASP A 430 -2.07 -9.60 21.95
C ASP A 430 -2.03 -11.13 21.95
N LEU A 431 -2.39 -11.76 23.07
CA LEU A 431 -2.50 -13.22 23.16
C LEU A 431 -3.55 -13.77 22.19
N ALA A 432 -4.71 -13.10 22.07
CA ALA A 432 -5.74 -13.46 21.11
C ALA A 432 -5.29 -13.20 19.65
N ASN A 433 -4.45 -12.20 19.39
CA ASN A 433 -3.84 -12.00 18.07
C ASN A 433 -2.93 -13.15 17.67
N LEU A 434 -2.06 -13.60 18.59
CA LEU A 434 -1.20 -14.76 18.36
C LEU A 434 -2.04 -16.02 18.15
N ASN A 435 -3.02 -16.28 19.04
CA ASN A 435 -3.90 -17.44 18.93
C ASN A 435 -4.65 -17.49 17.61
N LYS A 436 -5.16 -16.34 17.13
CA LYS A 436 -5.79 -16.17 15.82
C LYS A 436 -4.83 -16.50 14.68
N ASN A 437 -3.58 -16.03 14.75
CA ASN A 437 -2.60 -16.16 13.67
C ASN A 437 -2.14 -17.61 13.45
N PHE A 438 -2.13 -18.44 14.50
CA PHE A 438 -1.82 -19.87 14.36
C PHE A 438 -2.86 -20.64 13.53
N THR A 439 -4.13 -20.25 13.64
CA THR A 439 -5.22 -20.84 12.86
C THR A 439 -5.40 -20.16 11.50
N LEU A 440 -5.22 -18.85 11.44
CA LEU A 440 -5.42 -18.04 10.24
C LEU A 440 -4.12 -17.34 9.87
N LYS A 441 -3.27 -18.06 9.13
CA LYS A 441 -2.08 -17.53 8.48
C LYS A 441 -2.48 -16.87 7.15
N HIS A 442 -2.01 -15.64 6.90
CA HIS A 442 -2.39 -14.88 5.71
C HIS A 442 -2.05 -15.60 4.41
N GLU A 443 -0.89 -16.25 4.36
CA GLU A 443 -0.44 -17.02 3.19
C GLU A 443 -1.40 -18.16 2.80
N LEU A 444 -2.02 -18.83 3.79
CA LEU A 444 -2.95 -19.93 3.54
C LEU A 444 -4.29 -19.41 3.00
N VAL A 445 -4.72 -18.25 3.49
CA VAL A 445 -5.89 -17.55 2.97
C VAL A 445 -5.67 -17.10 1.53
N ASP A 446 -4.51 -16.51 1.24
CA ASP A 446 -4.16 -16.03 -0.11
C ASP A 446 -4.09 -17.19 -1.12
N LYS A 447 -3.66 -18.37 -0.68
CA LYS A 447 -3.65 -19.61 -1.49
C LYS A 447 -5.02 -20.33 -1.54
N GLY A 448 -6.04 -19.80 -0.89
CA GLY A 448 -7.39 -20.38 -0.89
C GLY A 448 -7.53 -21.67 -0.09
N HIS A 449 -6.67 -21.92 0.89
CA HIS A 449 -6.70 -23.13 1.73
C HIS A 449 -7.72 -23.04 2.89
N PHE A 450 -8.90 -22.52 2.59
CA PHE A 450 -10.07 -22.51 3.46
C PHE A 450 -11.31 -22.80 2.62
N PHE A 451 -12.37 -23.30 3.23
CA PHE A 451 -13.65 -23.42 2.54
C PHE A 451 -14.82 -23.00 3.42
N VAL A 452 -15.90 -22.58 2.76
CA VAL A 452 -17.20 -22.36 3.35
C VAL A 452 -18.27 -22.80 2.36
N GLU A 453 -19.13 -23.71 2.78
CA GLU A 453 -20.23 -24.25 1.98
C GLU A 453 -21.54 -24.07 2.77
N LYS A 454 -22.51 -23.38 2.19
CA LYS A 454 -23.83 -23.17 2.80
C LYS A 454 -24.89 -23.97 2.05
N LYS A 455 -25.60 -24.86 2.76
CA LYS A 455 -26.74 -25.65 2.27
C LYS A 455 -27.97 -25.41 3.15
N SER A 456 -28.90 -24.56 2.72
CA SER A 456 -30.14 -24.17 3.42
C SER A 456 -29.99 -23.79 4.92
N LYS A 457 -29.82 -24.77 5.81
CA LYS A 457 -29.63 -24.64 7.27
C LYS A 457 -28.34 -25.27 7.81
N ASP A 458 -27.58 -25.98 6.96
CA ASP A 458 -26.31 -26.62 7.28
C ASP A 458 -25.16 -25.87 6.60
N THR A 459 -24.24 -25.36 7.40
CA THR A 459 -23.04 -24.67 6.92
C THR A 459 -21.82 -25.49 7.31
N LYS A 460 -20.92 -25.70 6.36
CA LYS A 460 -19.61 -26.30 6.62
C LYS A 460 -18.53 -25.28 6.37
N CYS A 461 -17.57 -25.18 7.29
CA CYS A 461 -16.40 -24.33 7.10
C CYS A 461 -15.16 -24.95 7.74
N ASP A 462 -14.03 -24.84 7.07
CA ASP A 462 -12.76 -25.34 7.61
C ASP A 462 -11.58 -24.59 7.00
N ILE A 463 -10.41 -24.73 7.62
CA ILE A 463 -9.15 -24.13 7.18
C ILE A 463 -8.01 -25.12 7.33
N LEU A 464 -7.10 -25.14 6.37
CA LEU A 464 -5.87 -25.90 6.48
C LEU A 464 -4.96 -25.25 7.52
N GLU A 465 -4.51 -26.02 8.49
CA GLU A 465 -3.56 -25.55 9.51
C GLU A 465 -2.20 -26.25 9.36
N SER A 466 -1.13 -25.52 9.64
CA SER A 466 0.22 -26.10 9.70
C SER A 466 0.40 -26.83 11.03
N HIS A 467 0.88 -28.06 10.99
CA HIS A 467 1.14 -28.86 12.19
C HIS A 467 2.05 -28.14 13.20
N ASN A 468 3.12 -27.48 12.73
CA ASN A 468 4.02 -26.70 13.59
C ASN A 468 3.28 -25.52 14.28
N LEU A 469 2.33 -24.88 13.60
CA LEU A 469 1.53 -23.79 14.18
C LEU A 469 0.52 -24.31 15.20
N ILE A 470 -0.06 -25.49 14.99
CA ILE A 470 -0.91 -26.17 15.98
C ILE A 470 -0.09 -26.45 17.25
N GLU A 471 1.14 -26.97 17.12
CA GLU A 471 2.00 -27.19 18.28
C GLU A 471 2.40 -25.89 18.98
N CYS A 472 2.69 -24.82 18.23
CA CYS A 472 2.94 -23.49 18.80
C CYS A 472 1.70 -22.93 19.54
N GLN A 473 0.50 -23.20 19.03
CA GLN A 473 -0.74 -22.83 19.71
C GLN A 473 -0.88 -23.58 21.05
N GLN A 474 -0.50 -24.86 21.12
CA GLN A 474 -0.45 -25.58 22.39
C GLN A 474 0.58 -25.01 23.36
N VAL A 475 1.72 -24.50 22.87
CA VAL A 475 2.69 -23.74 23.69
C VAL A 475 2.06 -22.47 24.23
N LEU A 476 1.33 -21.71 23.39
CA LEU A 476 0.60 -20.52 23.83
C LEU A 476 -0.38 -20.83 24.96
N TRP A 477 -1.20 -21.88 24.80
CA TRP A 477 -2.21 -22.26 25.79
C TRP A 477 -1.59 -22.69 27.12
N ARG A 478 -0.51 -23.48 27.08
CA ARG A 478 0.25 -23.86 28.28
C ARG A 478 0.88 -22.64 28.97
N PHE A 479 1.42 -21.69 28.19
CA PHE A 479 1.94 -20.44 28.73
C PHE A 479 0.85 -19.64 29.45
N ILE A 480 -0.32 -19.45 28.81
CA ILE A 480 -1.46 -18.74 29.40
C ILE A 480 -1.84 -19.36 30.75
N GLN A 481 -2.00 -20.68 30.80
CA GLN A 481 -2.36 -21.39 32.04
C GLN A 481 -1.27 -21.28 33.11
N LYS A 482 0.00 -21.46 32.73
CA LYS A 482 1.16 -21.36 33.65
C LYS A 482 1.27 -19.98 34.28
N GLU A 483 0.93 -18.93 33.53
CA GLU A 483 0.95 -17.54 34.00
C GLU A 483 -0.32 -17.14 34.77
N GLY A 484 -1.24 -18.09 35.02
CA GLY A 484 -2.50 -17.83 35.72
C GLY A 484 -3.48 -16.95 34.94
N LEU A 485 -3.37 -16.94 33.61
CA LEU A 485 -4.24 -16.22 32.70
C LEU A 485 -5.40 -17.09 32.22
N ASP A 486 -6.48 -16.45 31.79
CA ASP A 486 -7.72 -17.09 31.40
C ASP A 486 -7.70 -17.48 29.91
N LEU A 487 -7.54 -18.78 29.65
CA LEU A 487 -7.53 -19.33 28.28
C LEU A 487 -8.89 -19.18 27.59
N LYS A 488 -9.99 -19.36 28.32
CA LYS A 488 -11.35 -19.19 27.79
C LYS A 488 -11.52 -17.75 27.29
N LYS A 489 -11.01 -16.76 28.04
CA LYS A 489 -11.03 -15.35 27.64
C LYS A 489 -10.26 -15.11 26.34
N VAL A 490 -9.06 -15.68 26.20
CA VAL A 490 -8.27 -15.59 24.95
C VAL A 490 -9.03 -16.20 23.77
N LYS A 491 -9.66 -17.37 23.94
CA LYS A 491 -10.46 -18.02 22.89
C LYS A 491 -11.68 -17.20 22.49
N VAL A 492 -12.41 -16.64 23.45
CA VAL A 492 -13.56 -15.75 23.18
C VAL A 492 -13.10 -14.50 22.40
N ILE A 493 -12.04 -13.81 22.83
CA ILE A 493 -11.52 -12.64 22.12
C ILE A 493 -11.03 -13.03 20.71
N THR A 494 -10.42 -14.21 20.55
CA THR A 494 -10.01 -14.74 19.24
C THR A 494 -11.21 -14.86 18.31
N ALA A 495 -12.31 -15.47 18.77
CA ALA A 495 -13.52 -15.64 17.98
C ALA A 495 -14.20 -14.30 17.62
N LEU A 496 -14.25 -13.36 18.57
CA LEU A 496 -14.74 -12.00 18.31
C LEU A 496 -13.90 -11.28 17.25
N LYS A 497 -12.59 -11.53 17.17
CA LYS A 497 -11.73 -10.95 16.14
C LYS A 497 -12.05 -11.49 14.74
N TRP A 498 -12.29 -12.80 14.57
CA TRP A 498 -12.75 -13.35 13.29
C TRP A 498 -14.07 -12.70 12.85
N LEU A 499 -15.04 -12.60 13.76
CA LEU A 499 -16.31 -11.90 13.49
C LEU A 499 -16.09 -10.42 13.12
N SER A 500 -15.24 -9.72 13.86
CA SER A 500 -14.92 -8.31 13.59
C SER A 500 -14.18 -8.10 12.26
N MET A 501 -13.50 -9.12 11.73
CA MET A 501 -12.80 -9.08 10.43
C MET A 501 -13.72 -9.41 9.25
N SER A 502 -14.86 -10.07 9.49
CA SER A 502 -15.77 -10.52 8.43
C SER A 502 -16.26 -9.46 7.43
N PRO A 503 -16.38 -8.14 7.72
CA PRO A 503 -16.80 -7.16 6.71
C PRO A 503 -15.62 -6.42 6.04
N LEU A 504 -14.38 -6.86 6.23
CA LEU A 504 -13.19 -6.07 5.87
C LEU A 504 -12.58 -6.40 4.51
N HIS A 505 -12.91 -7.52 3.89
CA HIS A 505 -12.27 -7.94 2.64
C HIS A 505 -13.19 -7.67 1.45
N PRO A 506 -12.78 -6.85 0.47
CA PRO A 506 -13.65 -6.46 -0.64
C PRO A 506 -13.98 -7.63 -1.57
N THR A 507 -13.03 -8.53 -1.82
CA THR A 507 -13.18 -9.74 -2.66
C THR A 507 -12.07 -10.77 -2.36
N PRO A 508 -12.33 -12.09 -2.50
CA PRO A 508 -13.63 -12.72 -2.74
C PRO A 508 -14.51 -12.78 -1.48
N LEU A 509 -15.83 -12.62 -1.64
CA LEU A 509 -16.81 -12.63 -0.54
C LEU A 509 -16.79 -13.92 0.30
N ASN A 510 -16.30 -15.02 -0.29
CA ASN A 510 -16.15 -16.30 0.40
C ASN A 510 -15.27 -16.20 1.65
N PHE A 511 -14.25 -15.33 1.66
CA PHE A 511 -13.42 -15.17 2.85
C PHE A 511 -14.15 -14.46 3.98
N ASN A 512 -14.97 -13.46 3.65
CA ASN A 512 -15.86 -12.80 4.62
C ASN A 512 -16.86 -13.78 5.24
N LEU A 513 -17.49 -14.61 4.39
CA LEU A 513 -18.42 -15.66 4.82
C LEU A 513 -17.72 -16.67 5.74
N PHE A 514 -16.53 -17.14 5.34
CA PHE A 514 -15.71 -18.04 6.15
C PHE A 514 -15.43 -17.43 7.54
N LEU A 515 -14.91 -16.20 7.60
CA LEU A 515 -14.62 -15.52 8.87
C LEU A 515 -15.85 -15.38 9.77
N TYR A 516 -17.01 -15.10 9.19
CA TYR A 516 -18.26 -15.02 9.93
C TYR A 516 -18.66 -16.37 10.53
N TYR A 517 -18.73 -17.42 9.72
CA TYR A 517 -19.17 -18.75 10.15
C TYR A 517 -18.17 -19.43 11.08
N PHE A 518 -16.89 -19.35 10.74
CA PHE A 518 -15.80 -19.86 11.57
C PHE A 518 -15.73 -19.11 12.91
N GLY A 519 -15.89 -17.78 12.89
CA GLY A 519 -15.98 -16.96 14.09
C GLY A 519 -17.16 -17.34 14.99
N ARG A 520 -18.34 -17.56 14.40
CA ARG A 520 -19.55 -18.00 15.13
C ARG A 520 -19.36 -19.35 15.81
N LEU A 521 -18.87 -20.34 15.07
CA LEU A 521 -18.65 -21.69 15.58
C LEU A 521 -17.68 -21.68 16.76
N ASN A 522 -16.56 -20.98 16.62
CA ASN A 522 -15.55 -20.91 17.66
C ASN A 522 -15.99 -20.08 18.86
N LEU A 523 -16.81 -19.04 18.67
CA LEU A 523 -17.41 -18.30 19.78
C LEU A 523 -18.33 -19.21 20.58
N TYR A 524 -19.23 -19.93 19.90
CA TYR A 524 -20.13 -20.89 20.55
C TYR A 524 -19.36 -21.93 21.37
N ARG A 525 -18.37 -22.59 20.76
CA ARG A 525 -17.54 -23.60 21.43
C ARG A 525 -16.79 -23.03 22.63
N ALA A 526 -16.18 -21.85 22.48
CA ALA A 526 -15.47 -21.20 23.59
C ALA A 526 -16.41 -20.83 24.75
N LEU A 527 -17.67 -20.47 24.48
CA LEU A 527 -18.65 -20.16 25.54
C LEU A 527 -19.05 -21.40 26.35
N GLN A 528 -19.05 -22.60 25.75
CA GLN A 528 -19.37 -23.86 26.42
C GLN A 528 -18.24 -24.41 27.32
N GLU A 529 -16.99 -23.94 27.14
CA GLU A 529 -15.87 -24.39 27.97
C GLU A 529 -16.07 -23.97 29.45
N SER A 530 -15.62 -24.80 30.40
CA SER A 530 -15.52 -24.37 31.80
C SER A 530 -14.46 -23.29 31.95
N ARG A 531 -14.63 -22.42 32.95
CA ARG A 531 -13.59 -21.44 33.30
C ARG A 531 -12.35 -22.11 33.87
#